data_AF-A0A4U1M5T9-F1
#
_entry.id   AF-A0A4U1M5T9-F1
#
_cell.length_a   1.000
_cell.length_b   1.000
_cell.length_c   1.000
_cell.angle_alpha   90.00
_cell.angle_beta   90.00
_cell.angle_gamma   90.00
#
_symmetry.space_group_name_H-M   'P 1'
#
loop_
_entity.id
_entity.type
_entity.pdbx_description
1 polymer ?
#
loop_
_entity_poly.entity_id
_entity_poly.type
_entity_poly.pdbx_seq_one_letter_code
_entity_poly.pdbx_strand_id
1 'polypeptide(L)'
;MGFLGLAVTTYSLGAGEVETGDVGGKFLNSIKYFMYAPCLLAFPSLLNYKYANGRWVYLYIIFIVLLGIASNSREGIIKPLGVLGLLFVLYLITEKVSLKAIFPIHKIIAYGFGIYLLLQVFSNISLAILYNRQFRESVSRQELFVKTWETLIDSQKMERLRETKERAQEQLLSYQDGWTENYLDNFMLNRYANMRITDQTLYYANQRGYGNIFMQENLYQKLLALFPNPFLRFVNIDLDKDALRFSRGDLLYGKGLGGYRVTSHLGDGLATFGYWYFPIQFITLFFVFKLTNWFSYYKKETIIYAPFALMSIFGFLGFYRNAGGIIADFGYLLRDYVQDLFTYLVVFYFINMLLRLFRRN
;
A
#
# COMPACT_ATOMS: atom_id res chain seq x y z
N MET A 1 -0.04 19.54 8.86
CA MET A 1 0.39 18.30 8.17
C MET A 1 -0.79 17.59 7.53
N GLY A 2 -1.78 17.12 8.31
CA GLY A 2 -2.98 16.46 7.78
C GLY A 2 -3.66 17.19 6.62
N PHE A 3 -3.92 18.48 6.79
CA PHE A 3 -4.51 19.33 5.74
C PHE A 3 -3.68 19.37 4.46
N LEU A 4 -2.35 19.47 4.56
CA LEU A 4 -1.44 19.48 3.41
C LEU A 4 -1.50 18.16 2.65
N GLY A 5 -1.41 17.02 3.34
CA GLY A 5 -1.54 15.71 2.71
C GLY A 5 -2.91 15.51 2.06
N LEU A 6 -3.96 16.02 2.68
CA LEU A 6 -5.32 15.97 2.13
C LEU A 6 -5.46 16.86 0.89
N ALA A 7 -4.98 18.10 0.92
CA ALA A 7 -5.01 19.02 -0.21
C ALA A 7 -4.28 18.43 -1.42
N VAL A 8 -3.11 17.84 -1.21
CA VAL A 8 -2.34 17.18 -2.28
C VAL A 8 -3.06 15.94 -2.82
N THR A 9 -3.68 15.14 -1.94
CA THR A 9 -4.48 13.99 -2.35
C THR A 9 -5.67 14.42 -3.21
N THR A 10 -6.40 15.45 -2.80
CA THR A 10 -7.53 16.00 -3.56
C THR A 10 -7.08 16.64 -4.87
N TYR A 11 -5.98 17.41 -4.87
CA TYR A 11 -5.40 17.97 -6.10
C TYR A 11 -5.04 16.87 -7.10
N SER A 12 -4.43 15.78 -6.64
CA SER A 12 -4.12 14.63 -7.49
C SER A 12 -5.35 13.93 -8.07
N LEU A 13 -6.54 14.10 -7.47
CA LEU A 13 -7.79 13.61 -8.08
C LEU A 13 -8.20 14.44 -9.29
N GLY A 14 -7.91 15.75 -9.28
CA GLY A 14 -8.17 16.64 -10.40
C GLY A 14 -7.09 16.62 -11.48
N ALA A 15 -5.82 16.47 -11.08
CA ALA A 15 -4.66 16.68 -11.97
C ALA A 15 -4.28 15.50 -12.88
N GLY A 16 -4.84 14.30 -12.67
CA GLY A 16 -4.55 13.11 -13.51
C GLY A 16 -3.43 12.20 -12.95
N GLU A 17 -2.95 11.26 -13.76
CA GLU A 17 -1.80 10.40 -13.39
C GLU A 17 -0.47 11.15 -13.55
N VAL A 18 0.47 10.85 -12.66
CA VAL A 18 1.81 11.46 -12.69
C VAL A 18 2.66 10.75 -13.75
N GLU A 19 3.05 11.48 -14.79
CA GLU A 19 3.80 10.94 -15.93
C GLU A 19 5.29 10.66 -15.62
N THR A 20 5.94 9.89 -16.50
CA THR A 20 7.38 9.63 -16.43
C THR A 20 8.14 10.92 -16.71
N GLY A 21 8.66 11.55 -15.66
CA GLY A 21 9.45 12.79 -15.77
C GLY A 21 8.82 13.97 -15.02
N ASP A 22 7.58 13.84 -14.56
CA ASP A 22 6.93 14.83 -13.71
C ASP A 22 7.53 14.80 -12.29
N VAL A 23 8.56 15.62 -12.10
CA VAL A 23 9.24 15.81 -10.80
C VAL A 23 8.28 16.40 -9.76
N GLY A 24 7.42 17.32 -10.18
CA GLY A 24 6.45 18.01 -9.31
C GLY A 24 5.40 17.03 -8.77
N GLY A 25 4.73 16.29 -9.64
CA GLY A 25 3.76 15.27 -9.25
C GLY A 25 4.37 14.13 -8.43
N LYS A 26 5.62 13.72 -8.73
CA LYS A 26 6.34 12.72 -7.90
C LYS A 26 6.65 13.25 -6.50
N PHE A 27 7.07 14.51 -6.39
CA PHE A 27 7.26 15.15 -5.09
C PHE A 27 5.93 15.28 -4.33
N LEU A 28 4.86 15.71 -4.98
CA LEU A 28 3.52 15.77 -4.37
C LEU A 28 3.04 14.39 -3.89
N ASN A 29 3.29 13.33 -4.66
CA ASN A 29 2.98 11.95 -4.24
C ASN A 29 3.67 11.58 -2.93
N SER A 30 4.92 12.01 -2.73
CA SER A 30 5.66 11.76 -1.48
C SER A 30 5.04 12.46 -0.26
N ILE A 31 4.17 13.45 -0.45
CA ILE A 31 3.52 14.19 0.65
C ILE A 31 2.16 13.58 1.03
N LYS A 32 1.58 12.70 0.20
CA LYS A 32 0.22 12.17 0.42
C LYS A 32 0.07 11.44 1.76
N TYR A 33 1.12 10.78 2.26
CA TYR A 33 1.05 10.05 3.54
C TYR A 33 0.76 10.97 4.75
N PHE A 34 1.02 12.28 4.65
CA PHE A 34 0.65 13.21 5.72
C PHE A 34 -0.85 13.31 5.96
N MET A 35 -1.69 12.87 5.00
CA MET A 35 -3.13 12.70 5.19
C MET A 35 -3.43 11.83 6.42
N TYR A 36 -2.55 10.91 6.81
CA TYR A 36 -2.76 10.05 7.97
C TYR A 36 -2.38 10.72 9.29
N ALA A 37 -1.78 11.92 9.30
CA ALA A 37 -1.37 12.62 10.52
C ALA A 37 -2.53 12.79 11.54
N PRO A 38 -3.76 13.17 11.13
CA PRO A 38 -4.87 13.30 12.08
C PRO A 38 -5.32 11.95 12.66
N CYS A 39 -5.10 10.83 11.97
CA CYS A 39 -5.46 9.49 12.47
C CYS A 39 -4.72 9.14 13.76
N LEU A 40 -3.53 9.70 13.99
CA LEU A 40 -2.76 9.48 15.21
C LEU A 40 -3.49 10.03 16.45
N LEU A 41 -4.38 11.01 16.28
CA LEU A 41 -5.19 11.58 17.36
C LEU A 41 -6.33 10.65 17.81
N ALA A 42 -6.57 9.53 17.11
CA ALA A 42 -7.45 8.48 17.62
C ALA A 42 -6.83 7.78 18.83
N PHE A 43 -5.50 7.74 18.91
CA PHE A 43 -4.72 7.13 19.99
C PHE A 43 -3.60 8.07 20.43
N PRO A 44 -3.94 9.24 21.01
CA PRO A 44 -2.98 10.32 21.26
C PRO A 44 -1.92 9.96 22.31
N SER A 45 -2.15 8.91 23.12
CA SER A 45 -1.16 8.40 24.07
C SER A 45 0.09 7.83 23.37
N LEU A 46 -0.03 7.30 22.15
CA LEU A 46 1.11 6.89 21.32
C LEU A 46 2.06 8.04 20.97
N LEU A 47 1.56 9.28 21.05
CA LEU A 47 2.32 10.51 20.88
C LEU A 47 2.71 11.17 22.21
N ASN A 48 2.42 10.55 23.35
CA ASN A 48 2.49 11.17 24.67
C ASN A 48 1.71 12.49 24.74
N TYR A 49 0.55 12.55 24.07
CA TYR A 49 -0.30 13.73 23.96
C TYR A 49 -1.71 13.44 24.48
N LYS A 50 -2.43 14.48 24.91
CA LYS A 50 -3.84 14.39 25.30
C LYS A 50 -4.72 15.11 24.29
N TYR A 51 -5.70 14.41 23.75
CA TYR A 51 -6.66 14.98 22.80
C TYR A 51 -8.07 14.50 23.14
N ALA A 52 -9.01 15.44 23.36
CA ALA A 52 -10.35 15.12 23.85
C ALA A 52 -11.38 14.90 22.73
N ASN A 53 -11.11 15.39 21.51
CA ASN A 53 -12.12 15.52 20.46
C ASN A 53 -12.11 14.38 19.42
N GLY A 54 -12.10 13.13 19.89
CA GLY A 54 -11.99 11.93 19.05
C GLY A 54 -13.04 11.85 17.93
N ARG A 55 -14.24 12.39 18.13
CA ARG A 55 -15.33 12.40 17.11
C ARG A 55 -14.89 12.99 15.76
N TRP A 56 -14.11 14.06 15.78
CA TRP A 56 -13.66 14.74 14.56
C TRP A 56 -12.60 13.91 13.82
N VAL A 57 -11.82 13.13 14.55
CA VAL A 57 -10.85 12.19 13.97
C VAL A 57 -11.58 11.09 13.21
N TYR A 58 -12.63 10.50 13.78
CA TYR A 58 -13.41 9.47 13.10
C TYR A 58 -14.16 10.03 11.88
N LEU A 59 -14.74 11.22 11.95
CA LEU A 59 -15.33 11.89 10.79
C LEU A 59 -14.29 12.14 9.68
N TYR A 60 -13.08 12.55 10.07
CA TYR A 60 -11.97 12.71 9.13
C TYR A 60 -11.56 11.37 8.48
N ILE A 61 -11.52 10.28 9.26
CA ILE A 61 -11.20 8.94 8.74
C ILE A 61 -12.26 8.48 7.73
N ILE A 62 -13.54 8.69 8.03
CA ILE A 62 -14.64 8.39 7.10
C ILE A 62 -14.44 9.20 5.81
N PHE A 63 -14.11 10.48 5.92
CA PHE A 63 -13.86 11.34 4.76
C PHE A 63 -12.70 10.83 3.88
N ILE A 64 -11.56 10.45 4.45
CA ILE A 64 -10.44 9.92 3.65
C ILE A 64 -10.74 8.55 3.02
N VAL A 65 -11.59 7.71 3.65
CA VAL A 65 -12.10 6.48 3.03
C VAL A 65 -12.98 6.81 1.82
N LEU A 66 -13.88 7.80 1.95
CA LEU A 66 -14.70 8.27 0.82
C LEU A 66 -13.83 8.85 -0.31
N LEU A 67 -12.76 9.57 0.02
CA LEU A 67 -11.77 10.00 -0.98
C LEU A 67 -11.10 8.81 -1.68
N GLY A 68 -10.82 7.72 -0.96
CA GLY A 68 -10.34 6.47 -1.53
C GLY A 68 -11.30 5.90 -2.58
N ILE A 69 -12.60 5.89 -2.29
CA ILE A 69 -13.65 5.47 -3.24
C ILE A 69 -13.69 6.43 -4.44
N ALA A 70 -13.70 7.74 -4.20
CA ALA A 70 -13.69 8.77 -5.24
C ALA A 70 -12.46 8.67 -6.17
N SER A 71 -11.33 8.23 -5.63
CA SER A 71 -10.10 8.01 -6.39
C SER A 71 -10.10 6.74 -7.24
N ASN A 72 -11.16 5.93 -7.18
CA ASN A 72 -11.24 4.60 -7.79
C ASN A 72 -10.04 3.70 -7.35
N SER A 73 -9.59 3.86 -6.10
CA SER A 73 -8.43 3.16 -5.54
C SER A 73 -8.84 2.22 -4.41
N ARG A 74 -8.78 0.91 -4.66
CA ARG A 74 -8.96 -0.12 -3.64
C ARG A 74 -7.98 0.06 -2.48
N GLU A 75 -6.74 0.43 -2.77
CA GLU A 75 -5.74 0.72 -1.73
C GLU A 75 -6.07 1.97 -0.93
N GLY A 76 -6.61 3.01 -1.58
CA GLY A 76 -7.06 4.23 -0.93
C GLY A 76 -8.17 4.00 0.10
N ILE A 77 -9.02 2.99 -0.11
CA ILE A 77 -10.06 2.58 0.85
C ILE A 77 -9.42 1.82 2.03
N ILE A 78 -8.53 0.88 1.75
CA ILE A 78 -7.96 -0.01 2.78
C ILE A 78 -6.97 0.73 3.69
N LYS A 79 -6.11 1.59 3.13
CA LYS A 79 -4.98 2.18 3.85
C LYS A 79 -5.40 2.99 5.09
N PRO A 80 -6.41 3.87 5.05
CA PRO A 80 -6.93 4.54 6.25
C PRO A 80 -7.35 3.57 7.37
N LEU A 81 -8.08 2.52 7.02
CA LEU A 81 -8.58 1.51 7.96
C LEU A 81 -7.41 0.69 8.53
N GLY A 82 -6.45 0.33 7.69
CA GLY A 82 -5.24 -0.38 8.07
C GLY A 82 -4.35 0.43 9.01
N VAL A 83 -4.16 1.73 8.75
CA VAL A 83 -3.46 2.63 9.69
C VAL A 83 -4.19 2.66 11.03
N LEU A 84 -5.51 2.89 11.04
CA LEU A 84 -6.28 2.92 12.29
C LEU A 84 -6.20 1.59 13.06
N GLY A 85 -6.33 0.46 12.37
CA GLY A 85 -6.25 -0.87 12.97
C GLY A 85 -4.87 -1.17 13.57
N LEU A 86 -3.79 -0.82 12.87
CA LEU A 86 -2.44 -0.99 13.38
C LEU A 86 -2.12 -0.05 14.55
N LEU A 87 -2.58 1.20 14.50
CA LEU A 87 -2.46 2.11 15.64
C LEU A 87 -3.25 1.59 16.86
N PHE A 88 -4.43 1.01 16.64
CA PHE A 88 -5.21 0.38 17.70
C PHE A 88 -4.45 -0.80 18.33
N VAL A 89 -3.89 -1.71 17.52
CA VAL A 89 -3.07 -2.81 18.03
C VAL A 89 -1.87 -2.29 18.82
N LEU A 90 -1.19 -1.26 18.31
CA LEU A 90 -0.05 -0.66 19.01
C LEU A 90 -0.47 -0.06 20.35
N TYR A 91 -1.58 0.67 20.39
CA TYR A 91 -2.18 1.22 21.61
C TYR A 91 -2.49 0.14 22.65
N LEU A 92 -3.09 -0.99 22.24
CA LEU A 92 -3.37 -2.11 23.15
C LEU A 92 -2.09 -2.64 23.80
N ILE A 93 -1.02 -2.77 23.04
CA ILE A 93 0.27 -3.31 23.50
C ILE A 93 0.95 -2.29 24.42
N THR A 94 1.02 -1.03 24.03
CA THR A 94 1.78 0.01 24.77
C THR A 94 1.08 0.40 26.06
N GLU A 95 -0.24 0.54 26.06
CA GLU A 95 -1.05 0.90 27.23
C GLU A 95 -1.51 -0.31 28.05
N LYS A 96 -1.12 -1.53 27.62
CA LYS A 96 -1.48 -2.81 28.27
C LYS A 96 -3.00 -2.95 28.47
N VAL A 97 -3.78 -2.48 27.50
CA VAL A 97 -5.25 -2.48 27.59
C VAL A 97 -5.77 -3.88 27.31
N SER A 98 -6.56 -4.42 28.25
CA SER A 98 -7.18 -5.73 28.09
C SER A 98 -8.27 -5.72 27.01
N LEU A 99 -8.18 -6.64 26.05
CA LEU A 99 -9.21 -6.83 25.02
C LEU A 99 -10.60 -7.10 25.61
N LYS A 100 -10.68 -7.75 26.78
CA LYS A 100 -11.95 -8.04 27.47
C LYS A 100 -12.68 -6.76 27.91
N ALA A 101 -11.93 -5.69 28.17
CA ALA A 101 -12.51 -4.41 28.57
C ALA A 101 -13.13 -3.66 27.37
N ILE A 102 -12.60 -3.85 26.17
CA ILE A 102 -13.08 -3.18 24.95
C ILE A 102 -14.15 -4.01 24.25
N PHE A 103 -13.90 -5.32 24.13
CA PHE A 103 -14.77 -6.27 23.45
C PHE A 103 -15.30 -7.29 24.45
N PRO A 104 -16.40 -6.98 25.16
CA PRO A 104 -16.99 -7.95 26.07
C PRO A 104 -17.48 -9.16 25.27
N ILE A 105 -17.24 -10.36 25.78
CA ILE A 105 -17.42 -11.64 25.06
C ILE A 105 -18.83 -11.76 24.43
N HIS A 106 -19.86 -11.27 25.12
CA HIS A 106 -21.25 -11.33 24.67
C HIS A 106 -21.54 -10.48 23.42
N LYS A 107 -20.66 -9.55 23.05
CA LYS A 107 -20.78 -8.72 21.84
C LYS A 107 -19.88 -9.17 20.70
N ILE A 108 -19.02 -10.17 20.89
CA ILE A 108 -18.09 -10.64 19.85
C ILE A 108 -18.82 -11.10 18.60
N ILE A 109 -19.93 -11.81 18.74
CA ILE A 109 -20.76 -12.26 17.60
C ILE A 109 -21.29 -11.05 16.83
N ALA A 110 -21.79 -10.02 17.52
CA ALA A 110 -22.27 -8.80 16.90
C ALA A 110 -21.15 -8.04 16.18
N TYR A 111 -19.96 -7.95 16.77
CA TYR A 111 -18.79 -7.33 16.12
C TYR A 111 -18.34 -8.13 14.90
N GLY A 112 -18.29 -9.46 15.00
CA GLY A 112 -17.95 -10.35 13.89
C GLY A 112 -18.94 -10.22 12.73
N PHE A 113 -20.24 -10.18 13.03
CA PHE A 113 -21.28 -9.93 12.02
C PHE A 113 -21.15 -8.54 11.39
N GLY A 114 -20.88 -7.50 12.18
CA GLY A 114 -20.64 -6.15 11.68
C GLY A 114 -19.43 -6.07 10.74
N ILE A 115 -18.32 -6.72 11.11
CA ILE A 115 -17.11 -6.81 10.26
C ILE A 115 -17.43 -7.56 8.98
N TYR A 116 -18.17 -8.67 9.05
CA TYR A 116 -18.59 -9.44 7.89
C TYR A 116 -19.40 -8.58 6.90
N LEU A 117 -20.39 -7.83 7.39
CA LEU A 117 -21.18 -6.92 6.55
C LEU A 117 -20.32 -5.82 5.92
N LEU A 118 -19.39 -5.21 6.68
CA LEU A 118 -18.48 -4.20 6.15
C LEU A 118 -17.56 -4.77 5.05
N LEU A 119 -17.03 -5.98 5.24
CA LEU A 119 -16.22 -6.66 4.24
C LEU A 119 -17.00 -6.93 2.95
N GLN A 120 -18.28 -7.28 3.06
CA GLN A 120 -19.15 -7.46 1.90
C GLN A 120 -19.40 -6.15 1.14
N VAL A 121 -19.69 -5.05 1.85
CA VAL A 121 -19.85 -3.73 1.26
C VAL A 121 -18.60 -3.31 0.49
N PHE A 122 -17.42 -3.44 1.10
CA PHE A 122 -16.18 -3.10 0.42
C PHE A 122 -15.87 -4.04 -0.76
N SER A 123 -16.27 -5.31 -0.69
CA SER A 123 -16.12 -6.26 -1.81
C SER A 123 -16.91 -5.81 -3.04
N ASN A 124 -18.17 -5.39 -2.84
CA ASN A 124 -19.01 -4.86 -3.91
C ASN A 124 -18.43 -3.56 -4.51
N ILE A 125 -17.98 -2.64 -3.66
CA ILE A 125 -17.31 -1.41 -4.11
C ILE A 125 -16.06 -1.74 -4.93
N SER A 126 -15.25 -2.69 -4.46
CA SER A 126 -14.05 -3.15 -5.18
C SER A 126 -14.38 -3.75 -6.54
N LEU A 127 -15.44 -4.55 -6.66
CA LEU A 127 -15.87 -5.15 -7.92
C LEU A 127 -16.33 -4.07 -8.92
N ALA A 128 -17.12 -3.09 -8.46
CA ALA A 128 -17.54 -1.95 -9.26
C ALA A 128 -16.34 -1.09 -9.72
N ILE A 129 -15.37 -0.86 -8.84
CA ILE A 129 -14.11 -0.17 -9.17
C ILE A 129 -13.35 -0.92 -10.27
N LEU A 130 -13.22 -2.25 -10.14
CA LEU A 130 -12.47 -3.07 -11.09
C LEU A 130 -13.11 -3.05 -12.49
N TYR A 131 -14.44 -3.19 -12.55
CA TYR A 131 -15.18 -3.12 -13.81
C TYR A 131 -15.01 -1.76 -14.51
N ASN A 132 -15.06 -0.66 -13.75
CA ASN A 132 -14.99 0.67 -14.34
C ASN A 132 -13.56 1.15 -14.64
N ARG A 133 -12.52 0.40 -14.23
CA ARG A 133 -11.12 0.75 -14.48
C ARG A 133 -10.80 0.88 -15.98
N GLN A 134 -11.50 0.13 -16.83
CA GLN A 134 -11.36 0.22 -18.29
C GLN A 134 -11.71 1.62 -18.87
N PHE A 135 -12.52 2.40 -18.15
CA PHE A 135 -12.90 3.75 -18.58
C PHE A 135 -11.98 4.83 -18.02
N ARG A 136 -10.99 4.47 -17.18
CA ARG A 136 -10.17 5.43 -16.44
C ARG A 136 -9.38 6.40 -17.32
N GLU A 137 -9.00 5.96 -18.51
CA GLU A 137 -8.26 6.78 -19.48
C GLU A 137 -9.19 7.64 -20.35
N SER A 138 -10.46 7.24 -20.49
CA SER A 138 -11.42 7.91 -21.38
C SER A 138 -12.38 8.86 -20.67
N VAL A 139 -12.48 8.80 -19.34
CA VAL A 139 -13.41 9.64 -18.57
C VAL A 139 -12.74 10.43 -17.45
N SER A 140 -13.37 11.54 -17.06
CA SER A 140 -12.94 12.30 -15.89
C SER A 140 -13.07 11.47 -14.60
N ARG A 141 -12.32 11.81 -13.54
CA ARG A 141 -12.41 11.11 -12.25
C ARG A 141 -13.77 11.24 -11.58
N GLN A 142 -14.43 12.39 -11.76
CA GLN A 142 -15.79 12.60 -11.27
C GLN A 142 -16.77 11.68 -12.00
N GLU A 143 -16.66 11.59 -13.32
CA GLU A 143 -17.49 10.68 -14.12
C GLU A 143 -17.20 9.21 -13.76
N LEU A 144 -15.93 8.85 -13.53
CA LEU A 144 -15.55 7.51 -13.09
C LEU A 144 -16.17 7.14 -11.74
N PHE A 145 -16.26 8.09 -10.81
CA PHE A 145 -16.96 7.90 -9.54
C PHE A 145 -18.45 7.69 -9.75
N VAL A 146 -19.10 8.51 -10.59
CA VAL A 146 -20.53 8.35 -10.94
C VAL A 146 -20.79 6.98 -11.57
N LYS A 147 -20.00 6.56 -12.56
CA LYS A 147 -20.11 5.22 -13.17
C LYS A 147 -19.91 4.08 -12.16
N THR A 148 -18.99 4.27 -11.21
CA THR A 148 -18.77 3.31 -10.11
C THR A 148 -20.01 3.21 -9.22
N TRP A 149 -20.62 4.34 -8.88
CA TRP A 149 -21.85 4.40 -8.10
C TRP A 149 -23.05 3.78 -8.84
N GLU A 150 -23.26 4.14 -10.11
CA GLU A 150 -24.28 3.56 -10.99
C GLU A 150 -24.13 2.04 -11.09
N THR A 151 -22.90 1.55 -11.22
CA THR A 151 -22.63 0.10 -11.25
C THR A 151 -22.93 -0.55 -9.91
N LEU A 152 -22.67 0.12 -8.79
CA LEU A 152 -22.89 -0.42 -7.45
C LEU A 152 -24.39 -0.58 -7.12
N ILE A 153 -25.23 0.36 -7.58
CA ILE A 153 -26.69 0.33 -7.33
C ILE A 153 -27.44 -0.59 -8.31
N ASP A 154 -26.84 -0.92 -9.46
CA ASP A 154 -27.40 -1.85 -10.43
C ASP A 154 -27.16 -3.31 -9.99
N SER A 155 -28.13 -3.86 -9.25
CA SER A 155 -28.08 -5.23 -8.73
C SER A 155 -27.91 -6.29 -9.83
N GLN A 156 -28.54 -6.12 -10.99
CA GLN A 156 -28.44 -7.11 -12.08
C GLN A 156 -27.04 -7.12 -12.68
N LYS A 157 -26.46 -5.95 -12.89
CA LYS A 157 -25.09 -5.82 -13.37
C LYS A 157 -24.09 -6.37 -12.36
N MET A 158 -24.25 -6.04 -11.08
CA MET A 158 -23.39 -6.58 -10.02
C MET A 158 -23.41 -8.10 -9.95
N GLU A 159 -24.58 -8.72 -10.11
CA GLU A 159 -24.70 -10.18 -10.10
C GLU A 159 -23.99 -10.81 -11.30
N ARG A 160 -24.19 -10.28 -12.51
CA ARG A 160 -23.45 -10.74 -13.71
C ARG A 160 -21.94 -10.60 -13.55
N LEU A 161 -21.47 -9.53 -12.89
CA LEU A 161 -20.05 -9.34 -12.62
C LEU A 161 -19.50 -10.38 -11.64
N ARG A 162 -20.27 -10.78 -10.63
CA ARG A 162 -19.90 -11.86 -9.71
C ARG A 162 -19.81 -13.20 -10.44
N GLU A 163 -20.85 -13.58 -11.17
CA GLU A 163 -20.86 -14.82 -11.95
C GLU A 163 -19.70 -14.87 -12.95
N THR A 164 -19.39 -13.76 -13.62
CA THR A 164 -18.27 -13.69 -14.58
C THR A 164 -16.93 -13.92 -13.88
N LYS A 165 -16.75 -13.30 -12.70
CA LYS A 165 -15.54 -13.47 -11.88
C LYS A 165 -15.41 -14.91 -11.39
N GLU A 166 -16.50 -15.53 -10.95
CA GLU A 166 -16.55 -16.92 -10.48
C GLU A 166 -16.21 -17.90 -11.61
N ARG A 167 -16.85 -17.77 -12.77
CA ARG A 167 -16.55 -18.61 -13.95
C ARG A 167 -15.10 -18.49 -14.39
N ALA A 168 -14.53 -17.29 -14.38
CA ALA A 168 -13.11 -17.08 -14.71
C ALA A 168 -12.18 -17.75 -13.68
N GLN A 169 -12.61 -17.88 -12.43
CA GLN A 169 -11.86 -18.55 -11.38
C GLN A 169 -11.98 -20.09 -11.46
N GLU A 170 -13.14 -20.61 -11.83
CA GLU A 170 -13.35 -22.05 -12.09
C GLU A 170 -12.48 -22.59 -13.22
N GLN A 171 -12.07 -21.74 -14.17
CA GLN A 171 -11.16 -22.12 -15.25
C GLN A 171 -9.69 -22.21 -14.80
N LEU A 172 -9.36 -21.78 -13.58
CA LEU A 172 -7.99 -21.69 -13.05
C LEU A 172 -7.87 -22.53 -11.78
N LEU A 173 -8.10 -23.84 -11.87
CA LEU A 173 -8.06 -24.76 -10.73
C LEU A 173 -6.62 -25.18 -10.40
N SER A 174 -5.80 -25.42 -11.42
CA SER A 174 -4.40 -25.80 -11.31
C SER A 174 -3.45 -24.63 -11.57
N TYR A 175 -2.18 -24.78 -11.18
CA TYR A 175 -1.13 -23.79 -11.50
C TYR A 175 -0.75 -23.79 -12.98
N GLN A 176 -1.03 -24.88 -13.70
CA GLN A 176 -0.79 -25.02 -15.14
C GLN A 176 -1.79 -24.20 -15.96
N ASP A 177 -3.02 -24.06 -15.44
CA ASP A 177 -4.13 -23.40 -16.12
C ASP A 177 -3.89 -21.89 -16.28
N GLY A 178 -3.09 -21.29 -15.38
CA GLY A 178 -2.67 -19.89 -15.48
C GLY A 178 -2.31 -19.24 -14.15
N TRP A 179 -2.29 -17.91 -14.17
CA TRP A 179 -2.03 -17.07 -13.00
C TRP A 179 -3.32 -16.54 -12.40
N THR A 180 -3.52 -16.71 -11.09
CA THR A 180 -4.66 -16.14 -10.37
C THR A 180 -4.32 -15.80 -8.92
N GLU A 181 -4.63 -14.57 -8.55
CA GLU A 181 -4.44 -14.06 -7.20
C GLU A 181 -5.69 -14.26 -6.33
N ASN A 182 -6.68 -15.03 -6.79
CA ASN A 182 -7.88 -15.31 -6.02
C ASN A 182 -7.69 -16.58 -5.17
N TYR A 183 -7.79 -16.40 -3.85
CA TYR A 183 -7.71 -17.46 -2.85
C TYR A 183 -8.96 -17.51 -1.95
N LEU A 184 -9.43 -16.35 -1.51
CA LEU A 184 -10.65 -16.15 -0.70
C LEU A 184 -11.66 -15.32 -1.49
N ASP A 185 -12.95 -15.48 -1.23
CA ASP A 185 -13.99 -14.66 -1.88
C ASP A 185 -14.19 -13.30 -1.18
N ASN A 186 -13.08 -12.57 -1.00
CA ASN A 186 -13.10 -11.19 -0.56
C ASN A 186 -11.83 -10.49 -1.03
N PHE A 187 -11.97 -9.31 -1.66
CA PHE A 187 -10.81 -8.62 -2.22
C PHE A 187 -9.78 -8.16 -1.17
N MET A 188 -10.22 -7.79 0.05
CA MET A 188 -9.31 -7.38 1.11
C MET A 188 -8.54 -8.59 1.60
N LEU A 189 -9.25 -9.68 1.90
CA LEU A 189 -8.62 -10.92 2.37
C LEU A 189 -7.69 -11.51 1.30
N ASN A 190 -8.04 -11.46 0.01
CA ASN A 190 -7.13 -11.85 -1.08
C ASN A 190 -5.83 -11.06 -1.13
N ARG A 191 -5.77 -9.86 -0.53
CA ARG A 191 -4.56 -9.03 -0.55
C ARG A 191 -3.67 -9.22 0.67
N TYR A 192 -4.22 -9.68 1.80
CA TYR A 192 -3.47 -9.81 3.07
C TYR A 192 -3.45 -11.23 3.64
N ALA A 193 -4.28 -12.14 3.14
CA ALA A 193 -4.42 -13.52 3.60
C ALA A 193 -4.43 -14.49 2.40
N ASN A 194 -3.39 -14.39 1.57
CA ASN A 194 -3.32 -15.11 0.30
C ASN A 194 -1.99 -15.85 0.13
N MET A 195 -2.04 -17.15 0.37
CA MET A 195 -0.91 -18.05 0.17
C MET A 195 -0.73 -18.45 -1.29
N ARG A 196 -1.79 -18.39 -2.11
CA ARG A 196 -1.77 -18.80 -3.52
C ARG A 196 -0.76 -18.04 -4.35
N ILE A 197 -0.55 -16.75 -4.05
CA ILE A 197 0.48 -15.94 -4.73
C ILE A 197 1.86 -16.55 -4.51
N THR A 198 2.18 -16.96 -3.28
CA THR A 198 3.47 -17.59 -2.97
C THR A 198 3.63 -18.89 -3.76
N ASP A 199 2.61 -19.74 -3.78
CA ASP A 199 2.66 -21.02 -4.50
C ASP A 199 2.82 -20.83 -6.01
N GLN A 200 2.07 -19.90 -6.61
CA GLN A 200 2.21 -19.58 -8.03
C GLN A 200 3.58 -19.03 -8.36
N THR A 201 4.09 -18.10 -7.55
CA THR A 201 5.43 -17.55 -7.78
C THR A 201 6.50 -18.63 -7.69
N LEU A 202 6.39 -19.56 -6.74
CA LEU A 202 7.30 -20.70 -6.63
C LEU A 202 7.21 -21.65 -7.82
N TYR A 203 5.99 -21.94 -8.27
CA TYR A 203 5.74 -22.78 -9.43
C TYR A 203 6.41 -22.20 -10.69
N TYR A 204 6.16 -20.93 -11.00
CA TYR A 204 6.77 -20.27 -12.16
C TYR A 204 8.28 -20.03 -11.99
N ALA A 205 8.76 -19.78 -10.77
CA ALA A 205 10.19 -19.73 -10.49
C ALA A 205 10.89 -21.06 -10.79
N ASN A 206 10.26 -22.18 -10.42
CA ASN A 206 10.78 -23.51 -10.72
C ASN A 206 10.81 -23.78 -12.24
N GLN A 207 9.77 -23.36 -12.97
CA GLN A 207 9.74 -23.50 -14.43
C GLN A 207 10.79 -22.65 -15.15
N ARG A 208 11.02 -21.41 -14.68
CA ARG A 208 11.99 -20.47 -15.26
C ARG A 208 13.45 -20.79 -14.92
N GLY A 209 13.64 -21.68 -13.94
CA GLY A 209 14.94 -21.94 -13.34
C GLY A 209 15.28 -20.91 -12.26
N TYR A 210 15.87 -21.41 -11.17
CA TYR A 210 16.38 -20.58 -10.08
C TYR A 210 17.68 -19.89 -10.49
N GLY A 211 17.84 -18.61 -10.10
CA GLY A 211 19.01 -17.81 -10.48
C GLY A 211 18.99 -17.36 -11.94
N ASN A 212 17.80 -17.03 -12.46
CA ASN A 212 17.59 -16.68 -13.86
C ASN A 212 18.20 -15.29 -14.20
N ILE A 213 19.02 -15.24 -15.24
CA ILE A 213 19.74 -14.02 -15.68
C ILE A 213 18.77 -12.89 -16.03
N PHE A 214 17.65 -13.17 -16.72
CA PHE A 214 16.67 -12.14 -17.07
C PHE A 214 16.00 -11.54 -15.83
N MET A 215 15.77 -12.34 -14.78
CA MET A 215 15.23 -11.84 -13.51
C MET A 215 16.23 -10.94 -12.76
N GLN A 216 17.53 -11.23 -12.87
CA GLN A 216 18.61 -10.42 -12.32
C GLN A 216 18.77 -9.11 -13.07
N GLU A 217 18.83 -9.15 -14.40
CA GLU A 217 18.88 -7.95 -15.25
C GLU A 217 17.68 -7.04 -15.01
N ASN A 218 16.48 -7.62 -14.91
CA ASN A 218 15.28 -6.87 -14.58
C ASN A 218 15.35 -6.23 -13.18
N LEU A 219 15.90 -6.95 -12.19
CA LEU A 219 16.08 -6.38 -10.86
C LEU A 219 17.03 -5.18 -10.94
N TYR A 220 18.19 -5.37 -11.56
CA TYR A 220 19.19 -4.32 -11.74
C TYR A 220 18.61 -3.07 -12.42
N GLN A 221 17.96 -3.24 -13.57
CA GLN A 221 17.35 -2.12 -14.30
C GLN A 221 16.26 -1.42 -13.47
N LYS A 222 15.42 -2.17 -12.76
CA LYS A 222 14.40 -1.55 -11.91
C LYS A 222 14.97 -0.86 -10.67
N LEU A 223 16.08 -1.34 -10.10
CA LEU A 223 16.79 -0.64 -9.03
C LEU A 223 17.42 0.66 -9.53
N LEU A 224 18.03 0.66 -10.73
CA LEU A 224 18.48 1.89 -11.38
C LEU A 224 17.31 2.84 -11.66
N ALA A 225 16.16 2.30 -12.05
CA ALA A 225 14.97 3.11 -12.34
C ALA A 225 14.45 3.89 -11.12
N LEU A 226 14.84 3.49 -9.89
CA LEU A 226 14.48 4.20 -8.66
C LEU A 226 15.05 5.62 -8.62
N PHE A 227 16.24 5.83 -9.19
CA PHE A 227 16.93 7.13 -9.18
C PHE A 227 16.33 8.09 -10.22
N PRO A 228 16.27 9.41 -9.97
CA PRO A 228 15.78 10.37 -10.96
C PRO A 228 16.58 10.37 -12.29
N ASN A 229 15.91 10.64 -13.41
CA ASN A 229 16.58 10.71 -14.73
C ASN A 229 17.77 11.69 -14.79
N PRO A 230 17.69 12.88 -14.15
CA PRO A 230 18.85 13.78 -14.10
C PRO A 230 20.08 13.14 -13.45
N PHE A 231 19.89 12.34 -12.39
CA PHE A 231 20.99 11.63 -11.73
C PHE A 231 21.57 10.54 -12.64
N LEU A 232 20.71 9.75 -13.29
CA LEU A 232 21.15 8.69 -14.21
C LEU A 232 21.95 9.27 -15.40
N ARG A 233 21.46 10.36 -16.01
CA ARG A 233 22.17 11.05 -17.10
C ARG A 233 23.50 11.64 -16.65
N PHE A 234 23.57 12.16 -15.42
CA PHE A 234 24.81 12.69 -14.85
C PHE A 234 25.90 11.61 -14.74
N VAL A 235 25.53 10.36 -14.42
CA VAL A 235 26.46 9.23 -14.39
C VAL A 235 26.55 8.46 -15.72
N ASN A 236 26.07 9.06 -16.81
CA ASN A 236 26.08 8.50 -18.17
C ASN A 236 25.35 7.14 -18.30
N ILE A 237 24.29 6.94 -17.54
CA ILE A 237 23.39 5.79 -17.63
C ILE A 237 22.14 6.22 -18.41
N ASP A 238 21.96 5.66 -19.62
CA ASP A 238 20.73 5.79 -20.38
C ASP A 238 19.80 4.61 -20.08
N LEU A 239 18.62 4.91 -19.52
CA LEU A 239 17.65 3.91 -19.08
C LEU A 239 16.25 4.34 -19.51
N ASP A 240 15.67 3.55 -20.40
CA ASP A 240 14.27 3.66 -20.73
C ASP A 240 13.40 3.11 -19.59
N LYS A 241 12.79 4.02 -18.84
CA LYS A 241 11.89 3.66 -17.72
C LYS A 241 10.51 3.24 -18.17
N ASP A 242 10.09 3.66 -19.35
CA ASP A 242 8.78 3.32 -19.88
C ASP A 242 8.76 1.87 -20.37
N ALA A 243 9.89 1.38 -20.90
CA ALA A 243 10.11 -0.04 -21.16
C ALA A 243 9.99 -0.93 -19.89
N LEU A 244 10.15 -0.35 -18.70
CA LEU A 244 10.08 -1.08 -17.42
C LEU A 244 8.69 -1.07 -16.77
N ARG A 245 7.64 -0.58 -17.47
CA ARG A 245 6.25 -0.50 -17.00
C ARG A 245 5.52 -1.86 -16.98
N PHE A 246 6.08 -2.79 -16.23
CA PHE A 246 5.49 -4.09 -15.93
C PHE A 246 5.92 -4.56 -14.54
N SER A 247 5.19 -5.49 -13.94
CA SER A 247 5.55 -6.06 -12.64
C SER A 247 6.57 -7.20 -12.78
N ARG A 248 7.31 -7.49 -11.70
CA ARG A 248 8.17 -8.69 -11.68
C ARG A 248 7.39 -9.98 -11.87
N GLY A 249 6.12 -10.02 -11.44
CA GLY A 249 5.22 -11.15 -11.66
C GLY A 249 4.88 -11.36 -13.13
N ASP A 250 4.75 -10.28 -13.90
CA ASP A 250 4.55 -10.39 -15.35
C ASP A 250 5.74 -11.02 -16.05
N LEU A 251 6.96 -10.66 -15.64
CA LEU A 251 8.18 -11.25 -16.18
C LEU A 251 8.29 -12.74 -15.80
N LEU A 252 7.99 -13.08 -14.55
CA LEU A 252 8.04 -14.44 -14.03
C LEU A 252 7.03 -15.34 -14.75
N TYR A 253 5.79 -14.87 -14.93
CA TYR A 253 4.75 -15.56 -15.69
C TYR A 253 5.13 -15.66 -17.18
N GLY A 254 5.53 -14.53 -17.76
CA GLY A 254 6.04 -14.34 -19.12
C GLY A 254 5.14 -14.81 -20.26
N LYS A 255 3.81 -14.85 -20.03
CA LYS A 255 2.79 -14.86 -21.11
C LYS A 255 2.17 -13.46 -21.32
N GLY A 256 2.98 -12.41 -21.18
CA GLY A 256 2.60 -11.02 -21.42
C GLY A 256 2.99 -10.05 -20.30
N LEU A 257 3.46 -8.87 -20.70
CA LEU A 257 3.84 -7.77 -19.83
C LEU A 257 2.66 -6.79 -19.67
N GLY A 258 2.45 -6.25 -18.46
CA GLY A 258 1.39 -5.27 -18.19
C GLY A 258 0.18 -5.77 -17.39
N GLY A 259 0.20 -7.03 -16.93
CA GLY A 259 -0.83 -7.55 -16.01
C GLY A 259 -0.69 -7.04 -14.57
N TYR A 260 0.47 -6.45 -14.23
CA TYR A 260 0.82 -5.99 -12.89
C TYR A 260 0.63 -7.05 -11.80
N ARG A 261 0.99 -8.31 -12.14
CA ARG A 261 0.92 -9.47 -11.25
C ARG A 261 1.78 -9.28 -9.99
N VAL A 262 1.17 -9.58 -8.86
CA VAL A 262 1.79 -9.57 -7.55
C VAL A 262 2.77 -10.73 -7.42
N THR A 263 3.85 -10.56 -6.65
CA THR A 263 4.82 -11.62 -6.38
C THR A 263 5.09 -11.78 -4.89
N SER A 264 5.63 -12.94 -4.53
CA SER A 264 6.13 -13.22 -3.19
C SER A 264 7.64 -12.99 -3.14
N HIS A 265 8.15 -12.65 -1.96
CA HIS A 265 9.60 -12.49 -1.74
C HIS A 265 10.34 -13.79 -2.05
N LEU A 266 9.79 -14.94 -1.64
CA LEU A 266 10.43 -16.23 -1.81
C LEU A 266 10.51 -16.65 -3.29
N GLY A 267 9.39 -16.63 -4.01
CA GLY A 267 9.36 -17.05 -5.41
C GLY A 267 10.15 -16.12 -6.33
N ASP A 268 9.98 -14.81 -6.18
CA ASP A 268 10.76 -13.81 -6.93
C ASP A 268 12.26 -13.88 -6.56
N GLY A 269 12.55 -14.03 -5.27
CA GLY A 269 13.91 -14.17 -4.75
C GLY A 269 14.65 -15.38 -5.30
N LEU A 270 14.02 -16.57 -5.27
CA LEU A 270 14.59 -17.79 -5.84
C LEU A 270 14.72 -17.70 -7.36
N ALA A 271 13.74 -17.14 -8.05
CA ALA A 271 13.84 -16.90 -9.50
C ALA A 271 15.02 -15.98 -9.83
N THR A 272 15.33 -15.00 -8.96
CA THR A 272 16.39 -14.01 -9.19
C THR A 272 17.78 -14.50 -8.78
N PHE A 273 17.95 -14.96 -7.55
CA PHE A 273 19.26 -15.27 -6.97
C PHE A 273 19.49 -16.78 -6.77
N GLY A 274 18.50 -17.61 -7.06
CA GLY A 274 18.51 -19.01 -6.64
C GLY A 274 18.66 -19.13 -5.13
N TYR A 275 19.38 -20.15 -4.66
CA TYR A 275 19.54 -20.37 -3.21
C TYR A 275 20.34 -19.26 -2.50
N TRP A 276 21.11 -18.44 -3.22
CA TRP A 276 21.73 -17.23 -2.67
C TRP A 276 20.71 -16.20 -2.19
N TYR A 277 19.45 -16.33 -2.59
CA TYR A 277 18.35 -15.53 -2.05
C TYR A 277 18.34 -15.50 -0.51
N PHE A 278 18.50 -16.64 0.17
CA PHE A 278 18.36 -16.69 1.62
C PHE A 278 19.36 -15.79 2.37
N PRO A 279 20.69 -15.90 2.14
CA PRO A 279 21.64 -15.00 2.77
C PRO A 279 21.47 -13.53 2.33
N ILE A 280 21.16 -13.28 1.05
CA ILE A 280 20.93 -11.91 0.55
C ILE A 280 19.74 -11.28 1.28
N GLN A 281 18.60 -11.98 1.32
CA GLN A 281 17.38 -11.48 1.96
C GLN A 281 17.57 -11.33 3.47
N PHE A 282 18.30 -12.22 4.12
CA PHE A 282 18.63 -12.09 5.54
C PHE A 282 19.38 -10.77 5.81
N ILE A 283 20.41 -10.47 5.02
CA ILE A 283 21.19 -9.23 5.15
C ILE A 283 20.30 -8.02 4.85
N THR A 284 19.50 -8.06 3.78
CA THR A 284 18.58 -6.97 3.41
C THR A 284 17.58 -6.70 4.54
N LEU A 285 16.90 -7.73 5.04
CA LEU A 285 15.92 -7.58 6.13
C LEU A 285 16.58 -7.11 7.43
N PHE A 286 17.81 -7.54 7.73
CA PHE A 286 18.56 -7.01 8.87
C PHE A 286 18.68 -5.49 8.80
N PHE A 287 19.04 -4.92 7.65
CA PHE A 287 19.09 -3.47 7.48
C PHE A 287 17.71 -2.82 7.52
N VAL A 288 16.69 -3.42 6.88
CA VAL A 288 15.31 -2.91 6.91
C VAL A 288 14.81 -2.80 8.36
N PHE A 289 15.03 -3.84 9.18
CA PHE A 289 14.66 -3.84 10.58
C PHE A 289 15.46 -2.82 11.40
N LYS A 290 16.76 -2.68 11.16
CA LYS A 290 17.59 -1.68 11.86
C LYS A 290 17.12 -0.25 11.58
N LEU A 291 16.84 0.07 10.32
CA LEU A 291 16.33 1.39 9.93
C LEU A 291 14.94 1.64 10.49
N THR A 292 14.07 0.63 10.50
CA THR A 292 12.72 0.75 11.10
C THR A 292 12.80 0.95 12.61
N ASN A 293 13.74 0.29 13.29
CA ASN A 293 13.97 0.44 14.73
C ASN A 293 14.46 1.84 15.12
N TRP A 294 15.07 2.61 14.21
CA TRP A 294 15.43 4.00 14.50
C TRP A 294 14.23 4.93 14.68
N PHE A 295 13.03 4.50 14.30
CA PHE A 295 11.81 5.26 14.55
C PHE A 295 11.17 5.03 15.91
N SER A 296 11.78 4.19 16.76
CA SER A 296 11.37 4.01 18.15
C SER A 296 12.53 4.32 19.10
N TYR A 297 12.20 4.88 20.25
CA TYR A 297 13.14 5.17 21.32
C TYR A 297 12.58 4.66 22.64
N TYR A 298 13.38 3.87 23.35
CA TYR A 298 13.01 3.35 24.66
C TYR A 298 13.54 4.25 25.77
N LYS A 299 12.65 4.80 26.58
CA LYS A 299 12.98 5.68 27.71
C LYS A 299 12.23 5.23 28.96
N LYS A 300 12.95 4.84 30.02
CA LYS A 300 12.41 4.57 31.36
C LYS A 300 11.07 3.79 31.31
N GLU A 301 11.09 2.62 30.68
CA GLU A 301 9.92 1.73 30.52
C GLU A 301 8.81 2.19 29.55
N THR A 302 8.99 3.32 28.88
CA THR A 302 8.07 3.81 27.84
C THR A 302 8.72 3.75 26.46
N ILE A 303 7.94 3.37 25.46
CA ILE A 303 8.35 3.41 24.05
C ILE A 303 7.79 4.69 23.43
N ILE A 304 8.68 5.49 22.85
CA ILE A 304 8.34 6.70 22.12
C ILE A 304 8.50 6.39 20.63
N TYR A 305 7.46 6.63 19.84
CA TYR A 305 7.48 6.46 18.40
C TYR A 305 7.64 7.79 17.68
N ALA A 306 8.41 7.80 16.61
CA ALA A 306 8.44 8.92 15.69
C ALA A 306 7.04 9.08 15.04
N PRO A 307 6.45 10.29 15.01
CA PRO A 307 5.15 10.51 14.36
C PRO A 307 5.13 10.06 12.90
N PHE A 308 6.27 10.19 12.21
CA PHE A 308 6.49 9.64 10.87
C PHE A 308 6.14 8.14 10.80
N ALA A 309 6.72 7.33 11.69
CA ALA A 309 6.50 5.89 11.69
C ALA A 309 5.04 5.52 11.99
N LEU A 310 4.38 6.25 12.88
CA LEU A 310 2.95 6.04 13.16
C LEU A 310 2.07 6.34 11.94
N MET A 311 2.37 7.39 11.16
CA MET A 311 1.66 7.68 9.90
C MET A 311 1.93 6.63 8.82
N SER A 312 3.15 6.08 8.78
CA SER A 312 3.63 5.13 7.78
C SER A 312 3.46 3.66 8.18
N ILE A 313 2.85 3.38 9.34
CA ILE A 313 2.79 2.04 9.94
C ILE A 313 2.19 0.97 9.00
N PHE A 314 1.21 1.35 8.19
CA PHE A 314 0.62 0.46 7.20
C PHE A 314 1.54 0.17 6.01
N GLY A 315 2.40 1.12 5.66
CA GLY A 315 3.47 0.92 4.68
C GLY A 315 4.50 -0.10 5.17
N PHE A 316 4.87 -0.03 6.46
CA PHE A 316 5.78 -1.01 7.06
C PHE A 316 5.21 -2.42 7.08
N LEU A 317 3.91 -2.58 7.40
CA LEU A 317 3.24 -3.87 7.22
C LEU A 317 3.29 -4.34 5.75
N GLY A 318 3.22 -3.39 4.82
CA GLY A 318 3.31 -3.62 3.39
C GLY A 318 4.60 -4.26 2.89
N PHE A 319 5.71 -4.19 3.65
CA PHE A 319 6.97 -4.88 3.32
C PHE A 319 6.91 -6.39 3.55
N TYR A 320 5.97 -6.87 4.37
CA TYR A 320 5.90 -8.28 4.77
C TYR A 320 4.73 -9.02 4.13
N ARG A 321 4.12 -8.43 3.09
CA ARG A 321 3.04 -9.04 2.31
C ARG A 321 3.49 -9.28 0.87
N ASN A 322 2.81 -10.20 0.20
CA ASN A 322 2.97 -10.40 -1.24
C ASN A 322 2.62 -9.09 -1.99
N ALA A 323 3.58 -8.60 -2.78
CA ALA A 323 3.53 -7.31 -3.47
C ALA A 323 4.52 -7.31 -4.65
N GLY A 324 5.61 -6.54 -4.55
CA GLY A 324 6.63 -6.43 -5.60
C GLY A 324 7.74 -7.48 -5.52
N GLY A 325 7.71 -8.36 -4.52
CA GLY A 325 8.81 -9.28 -4.24
C GLY A 325 10.00 -8.56 -3.60
N ILE A 326 11.21 -9.07 -3.83
CA ILE A 326 12.45 -8.61 -3.17
C ILE A 326 12.82 -7.16 -3.52
N ILE A 327 12.34 -6.64 -4.65
CA ILE A 327 12.65 -5.28 -5.09
C ILE A 327 12.16 -4.21 -4.10
N ALA A 328 11.07 -4.48 -3.36
CA ALA A 328 10.53 -3.54 -2.40
C ALA A 328 11.51 -3.29 -1.24
N ASP A 329 12.19 -4.36 -0.79
CA ASP A 329 13.14 -4.28 0.32
C ASP A 329 14.39 -3.48 -0.09
N PHE A 330 14.94 -3.76 -1.28
CA PHE A 330 16.03 -2.97 -1.85
C PHE A 330 15.63 -1.52 -2.12
N GLY A 331 14.41 -1.30 -2.64
CA GLY A 331 13.89 0.04 -2.91
C GLY A 331 13.75 0.89 -1.65
N TYR A 332 13.34 0.26 -0.55
CA TYR A 332 13.31 0.92 0.75
C TYR A 332 14.70 1.35 1.21
N LEU A 333 15.70 0.46 1.15
CA LEU A 333 17.06 0.77 1.57
C LEU A 333 17.72 1.86 0.70
N LEU A 334 17.54 1.78 -0.62
CA LEU A 334 18.22 2.67 -1.57
C LEU A 334 17.57 4.05 -1.70
N ARG A 335 16.25 4.13 -1.58
CA ARG A 335 15.52 5.36 -1.87
C ARG A 335 14.46 5.69 -0.83
N ASP A 336 13.49 4.80 -0.60
CA ASP A 336 12.26 5.22 0.05
C ASP A 336 12.51 5.64 1.51
N TYR A 337 13.44 4.99 2.22
CA TYR A 337 13.84 5.41 3.57
C TYR A 337 14.34 6.86 3.62
N VAL A 338 15.30 7.20 2.74
CA VAL A 338 15.92 8.53 2.70
C VAL A 338 14.92 9.57 2.22
N GLN A 339 14.16 9.25 1.18
CA GLN A 339 13.15 10.14 0.61
C GLN A 339 12.04 10.45 1.61
N ASP A 340 11.52 9.44 2.30
CA ASP A 340 10.43 9.61 3.25
C ASP A 340 10.89 10.40 4.49
N LEU A 341 12.11 10.15 4.97
CA LEU A 341 12.70 10.94 6.07
C LEU A 341 12.93 12.40 5.64
N PHE A 342 13.48 12.62 4.45
CA PHE A 342 13.73 13.97 3.92
C PHE A 342 12.42 14.75 3.76
N THR A 343 11.41 14.15 3.12
CA THR A 343 10.09 14.77 2.93
C THR A 343 9.40 15.04 4.26
N TYR A 344 9.54 14.13 5.24
CA TYR A 344 9.05 14.33 6.60
C TYR A 344 9.64 15.61 7.21
N LEU A 345 10.97 15.71 7.22
CA LEU A 345 11.69 16.82 7.83
C LEU A 345 11.40 18.14 7.13
N VAL A 346 11.43 18.18 5.79
CA VAL A 346 11.15 19.40 5.01
C VAL A 346 9.76 19.94 5.34
N VAL A 347 8.73 19.09 5.32
CA VAL A 347 7.36 19.52 5.63
C VAL A 347 7.23 19.91 7.10
N PHE A 348 7.87 19.20 8.02
CA PHE A 348 7.88 19.55 9.44
C PHE A 348 8.48 20.94 9.70
N TYR A 349 9.67 21.20 9.17
CA TYR A 349 10.34 22.49 9.34
C TYR A 349 9.57 23.63 8.64
N PHE A 350 9.05 23.39 7.44
CA PHE A 350 8.24 24.36 6.71
C PHE A 350 6.99 24.77 7.50
N ILE A 351 6.24 23.79 8.02
CA ILE A 351 5.04 24.08 8.82
C ILE A 351 5.41 24.80 10.11
N ASN A 352 6.48 24.39 10.79
CA ASN A 352 6.92 25.04 12.02
C ASN A 352 7.35 26.50 11.76
N MET A 353 8.02 26.76 10.64
CA MET A 353 8.37 28.11 10.20
C MET A 353 7.11 28.97 9.98
N LEU A 354 6.12 28.46 9.25
CA LEU A 354 4.84 29.17 9.04
C LEU A 354 4.14 29.47 10.37
N LEU A 355 4.04 28.48 11.26
CA LEU A 355 3.40 28.67 12.57
C LEU A 355 4.11 29.72 13.43
N ARG A 356 5.44 29.83 13.34
CA ARG A 356 6.21 30.86 14.04
C ARG A 356 5.95 32.26 13.49
N LEU A 357 5.76 32.39 12.18
CA LEU A 357 5.39 33.67 11.55
C LEU A 357 4.00 34.13 12.02
N PHE A 358 3.01 33.22 12.03
CA PHE A 358 1.65 33.53 12.49
C PHE A 358 1.52 33.78 14.00
N ARG A 359 2.48 33.34 14.82
CA ARG A 359 2.52 33.62 16.26
C ARG A 359 3.25 34.91 16.63
N ARG A 360 3.97 35.52 15.69
CA ARG A 360 4.70 36.78 15.87
C ARG A 360 3.89 38.02 15.51
N ASN A 361 2.77 37.84 14.82
CA ASN A 361 1.69 38.81 14.69
C ASN A 361 0.58 38.43 15.67
#